data_AF-A0A848IZP2-F1
#
_entry.id   AF-A0A848IZP2-F1
#
_cell.length_a   1.000
_cell.length_b   1.000
_cell.length_c   1.000
_cell.angle_alpha   90.00
_cell.angle_beta   90.00
_cell.angle_gamma   90.00
#
_symmetry.space_group_name_H-M   'P 1'
#
loop_
_entity.id
_entity.type
_entity.pdbx_description
1 polymer ?
#
loop_
_entity_poly.entity_id
_entity_poly.type
_entity_poly.pdbx_seq_one_letter_code
_entity_poly.pdbx_strand_id
1 'polypeptide(L)'
;MNLVRKVRLVERVFQDLDLEISNAKGNLGYSCISSCGACCFKPDIEASVLEFLPLAYYLFKSGRAEAMYESLVENKTDICVILSTLSSENKSGFCSEYKYRGLICRLFGYSTVRKKESVKSLLVCQQIKEAYSTRIMEINGDEEVKNTLPVCSDYFYRLLAIDYKLATDKFPINTSIQKALAEVLWYFQYRSPKKSA
;
A
#
# COMPACT_ATOMS: atom_id res chain seq x y z
N MET A 1 22.18 4.96 -1.59
CA MET A 1 21.17 6.06 -1.76
C MET A 1 20.71 6.55 -0.40
N ASN A 2 20.56 7.86 -0.20
CA ASN A 2 20.02 8.47 1.03
C ASN A 2 18.54 8.07 1.25
N LEU A 3 18.12 7.85 2.51
CA LEU A 3 16.75 7.47 2.88
C LEU A 3 15.69 8.44 2.36
N VAL A 4 15.90 9.76 2.47
CA VAL A 4 14.96 10.77 1.95
C VAL A 4 14.79 10.66 0.45
N ARG A 5 15.86 10.30 -0.28
CA ARG A 5 15.79 10.06 -1.73
C ARG A 5 15.00 8.78 -2.03
N LYS A 6 15.17 7.70 -1.25
CA LYS A 6 14.35 6.48 -1.38
C LYS A 6 12.87 6.80 -1.19
N VAL A 7 12.53 7.52 -0.11
CA VAL A 7 11.14 7.94 0.18
C VAL A 7 10.53 8.67 -1.01
N ARG A 8 11.19 9.70 -1.55
CA ARG A 8 10.69 10.47 -2.70
C ARG A 8 10.50 9.62 -3.96
N LEU A 9 11.37 8.64 -4.19
CA LEU A 9 11.23 7.73 -5.34
C LEU A 9 10.04 6.80 -5.17
N VAL A 10 9.82 6.27 -3.97
CA VAL A 10 8.64 5.45 -3.65
C VAL A 10 7.35 6.28 -3.78
N GLU A 11 7.34 7.51 -3.26
CA GLU A 11 6.21 8.44 -3.41
C GLU A 11 5.89 8.72 -4.88
N ARG A 12 6.91 8.86 -5.75
CA ARG A 12 6.69 9.02 -7.19
C ARG A 12 6.03 7.79 -7.81
N VAL A 13 6.47 6.58 -7.44
CA VAL A 13 5.81 5.34 -7.89
C VAL A 13 4.34 5.33 -7.46
N PHE A 14 4.02 5.80 -6.26
CA PHE A 14 2.64 5.89 -5.78
C PHE A 14 1.81 6.93 -6.55
N GLN A 15 2.39 8.10 -6.83
CA GLN A 15 1.74 9.15 -7.61
C GLN A 15 1.42 8.69 -9.03
N ASP A 16 2.38 8.03 -9.68
CA ASP A 16 2.19 7.49 -11.03
C ASP A 16 1.07 6.42 -11.04
N LEU A 17 1.05 5.54 -10.03
CA LEU A 17 -0.02 4.56 -9.86
C LEU A 17 -1.39 5.21 -9.65
N ASP A 18 -1.47 6.17 -8.73
CA ASP A 18 -2.72 6.84 -8.41
C ASP A 18 -3.26 7.60 -9.65
N LEU A 19 -2.38 8.17 -10.47
CA LEU A 19 -2.74 8.83 -11.74
C LEU A 19 -3.25 7.82 -12.77
N GLU A 20 -2.55 6.70 -12.96
CA GLU A 20 -2.97 5.63 -13.88
C GLU A 20 -4.34 5.05 -13.48
N ILE A 21 -4.52 4.76 -12.19
CA ILE A 21 -5.81 4.31 -11.64
C ILE A 21 -6.90 5.36 -11.88
N SER A 22 -6.61 6.64 -11.66
CA SER A 22 -7.60 7.72 -11.83
C SER A 22 -8.06 7.86 -13.28
N ASN A 23 -7.13 7.70 -14.24
CA ASN A 23 -7.47 7.71 -15.67
C ASN A 23 -8.29 6.48 -16.07
N ALA A 24 -7.95 5.30 -15.55
CA ALA A 24 -8.67 4.07 -15.89
C ALA A 24 -10.07 3.99 -15.26
N LYS A 25 -10.26 4.57 -14.06
CA LYS A 25 -11.51 4.51 -13.29
C LYS A 25 -12.76 4.92 -14.08
N GLY A 26 -12.65 5.92 -14.96
CA GLY A 26 -13.77 6.39 -15.78
C GLY A 26 -14.41 5.30 -16.63
N ASN A 27 -13.63 4.30 -17.05
CA ASN A 27 -14.07 3.27 -17.99
C ASN A 27 -14.53 1.97 -17.28
N LEU A 28 -14.21 1.82 -15.99
CA LEU A 28 -14.46 0.58 -15.25
C LEU A 28 -15.93 0.42 -14.84
N GLY A 29 -16.67 1.51 -14.63
CA GLY A 29 -18.07 1.44 -14.22
C GLY A 29 -18.30 0.81 -12.84
N TYR A 30 -17.24 0.70 -12.02
CA TYR A 30 -17.31 0.32 -10.61
C TYR A 30 -16.38 1.22 -9.78
N SER A 31 -16.66 1.32 -8.48
CA SER A 31 -15.86 2.09 -7.53
C SER A 31 -15.63 1.31 -6.25
N CYS A 32 -14.55 1.65 -5.53
CA CYS A 32 -14.32 1.18 -4.18
C CYS A 32 -15.46 1.68 -3.28
N ILE A 33 -16.02 0.78 -2.49
CA ILE A 33 -17.12 1.07 -1.56
C ILE A 33 -16.61 2.04 -0.49
N SER A 34 -17.28 3.17 -0.34
CA SER A 34 -16.96 4.18 0.67
C SER A 34 -17.00 3.57 2.08
N SER A 35 -16.00 3.89 2.91
CA SER A 35 -15.93 3.46 4.31
C SER A 35 -15.92 1.94 4.54
N CYS A 36 -15.49 1.17 3.54
CA CYS A 36 -15.45 -0.28 3.62
C CYS A 36 -14.37 -0.81 4.58
N GLY A 37 -13.11 -0.36 4.43
CA GLY A 37 -12.00 -0.81 5.27
C GLY A 37 -11.66 -2.31 5.20
N ALA A 38 -12.46 -3.13 4.51
CA ALA A 38 -12.35 -4.59 4.48
C ALA A 38 -11.00 -5.10 4.01
N CYS A 39 -10.31 -4.36 3.13
CA CYS A 39 -8.95 -4.71 2.72
C CYS A 39 -7.95 -4.61 3.89
N CYS A 40 -8.16 -3.75 4.87
CA CYS A 40 -7.28 -3.60 6.03
C CYS A 40 -7.56 -4.62 7.15
N PHE A 41 -8.72 -5.29 7.13
CA PHE A 41 -9.08 -6.34 8.09
C PHE A 41 -8.51 -7.72 7.72
N LYS A 42 -7.82 -7.84 6.59
CA LYS A 42 -7.17 -9.09 6.16
C LYS A 42 -5.87 -9.30 6.94
N PRO A 43 -5.76 -10.38 7.74
CA PRO A 43 -4.58 -10.66 8.56
C PRO A 43 -3.38 -11.16 7.75
N ASP A 44 -3.63 -11.64 6.53
CA ASP A 44 -2.67 -12.30 5.63
C ASP A 44 -2.01 -11.34 4.62
N ILE A 45 -2.05 -10.02 4.87
CA ILE A 45 -1.42 -9.06 3.97
C ILE A 45 0.08 -8.99 4.24
N GLU A 46 0.83 -9.44 3.25
CA GLU A 46 2.27 -9.25 3.19
C GLU A 46 2.63 -8.04 2.33
N ALA A 47 3.67 -7.33 2.77
CA ALA A 47 4.18 -6.15 2.10
C ALA A 47 5.69 -6.09 2.23
N SER A 48 6.33 -5.26 1.41
CA SER A 48 7.74 -4.97 1.60
C SER A 48 7.96 -3.78 2.54
N VAL A 49 9.11 -3.75 3.20
CA VAL A 49 9.51 -2.62 4.06
C VAL A 49 9.58 -1.32 3.25
N LEU A 50 10.04 -1.41 2.00
CA LEU A 50 10.22 -0.25 1.13
C LEU A 50 8.90 0.53 0.90
N GLU A 51 7.78 -0.18 0.78
CA GLU A 51 6.45 0.41 0.55
C GLU A 51 5.97 1.29 1.71
N PHE A 52 6.49 1.07 2.91
CA PHE A 52 6.10 1.83 4.12
C PHE A 52 7.12 2.89 4.54
N LEU A 53 8.23 3.06 3.81
CA LEU A 53 9.16 4.16 4.09
C LEU A 53 8.50 5.55 4.04
N PRO A 54 7.59 5.86 3.08
CA PRO A 54 6.89 7.16 3.08
C PRO A 54 6.05 7.38 4.33
N LEU A 55 5.32 6.36 4.79
CA LEU A 55 4.55 6.41 6.04
C LEU A 55 5.47 6.65 7.24
N ALA A 56 6.52 5.84 7.37
CA ALA A 56 7.47 5.95 8.47
C ALA A 56 8.13 7.33 8.51
N TYR A 57 8.50 7.86 7.35
CA TYR A 57 9.09 9.20 7.23
C TYR A 57 8.11 10.30 7.62
N TYR A 58 6.86 10.20 7.18
CA TYR A 58 5.80 11.13 7.58
C TYR A 58 5.54 11.08 9.09
N LEU A 59 5.43 9.88 9.68
CA LEU A 59 5.26 9.71 11.12
C LEU A 59 6.41 10.34 11.90
N PHE A 60 7.66 10.15 11.43
CA PHE A 60 8.84 10.77 12.01
C PHE A 60 8.77 12.29 11.96
N LYS A 61 8.42 12.85 10.80
CA LYS A 61 8.25 14.31 10.64
C LYS A 61 7.14 14.89 11.51
N SER A 62 6.12 14.10 11.82
CA SER A 62 5.04 14.48 12.72
C SER A 62 5.30 14.19 14.20
N GLY A 63 6.49 13.68 14.57
CA GLY A 63 6.83 13.35 15.96
C GLY A 63 6.11 12.11 16.53
N ARG A 64 5.50 11.28 15.68
CA ARG A 64 4.69 10.10 16.07
C ARG A 64 5.39 8.76 15.82
N ALA A 65 6.59 8.76 15.23
CA ALA A 65 7.27 7.52 14.83
C ALA A 65 7.63 6.60 16.01
N GLU A 66 8.17 7.16 17.10
CA GLU A 66 8.58 6.38 18.27
C GLU A 66 7.38 5.73 18.96
N ALA A 67 6.35 6.52 19.26
CA ALA A 67 5.10 6.02 19.86
C ALA A 67 4.43 4.92 19.01
N MET A 68 4.42 5.07 17.68
CA MET A 68 3.90 4.03 16.78
C MET A 68 4.78 2.77 16.80
N TYR A 69 6.10 2.93 16.84
CA TYR A 69 7.03 1.80 16.90
C TYR A 69 6.87 1.02 18.21
N GLU A 70 6.78 1.69 19.34
CA GLU A 70 6.54 1.07 20.66
C GLU A 70 5.21 0.33 20.70
N SER A 71 4.13 0.96 20.23
CA SER A 71 2.82 0.31 20.13
C SER A 71 2.85 -0.98 19.30
N LEU A 72 3.60 -1.00 18.20
CA LEU A 72 3.80 -2.18 17.36
C LEU A 72 4.65 -3.29 18.02
N VAL A 73 5.53 -2.93 18.97
CA VAL A 73 6.30 -3.89 19.76
C VAL A 73 5.42 -4.53 20.83
N GLU A 74 4.62 -3.72 21.52
CA GLU A 74 3.77 -4.14 22.64
C GLU A 74 2.52 -4.90 22.16
N ASN A 75 1.86 -4.41 21.11
CA ASN A 75 0.59 -4.93 20.64
C ASN A 75 0.78 -5.68 19.31
N LYS A 76 0.93 -7.00 19.42
CA LYS A 76 0.95 -7.87 18.24
C LYS A 76 -0.46 -8.11 17.75
N THR A 77 -0.80 -7.47 16.64
CA THR A 77 -2.05 -7.69 15.92
C THR A 77 -1.74 -8.06 14.47
N ASP A 78 -2.59 -8.87 13.87
CA ASP A 78 -2.50 -9.19 12.44
C ASP A 78 -3.26 -8.17 11.57
N ILE A 79 -4.11 -7.35 12.20
CA ILE A 79 -4.86 -6.28 11.56
C ILE A 79 -3.98 -5.04 11.45
N CYS A 80 -3.98 -4.39 10.28
CA CYS A 80 -3.18 -3.19 10.03
C CYS A 80 -3.37 -2.10 11.10
N VAL A 81 -2.28 -1.66 11.74
CA VAL A 81 -2.33 -0.64 12.81
C VAL A 81 -2.80 0.75 12.37
N ILE A 82 -2.81 1.01 11.06
CA ILE A 82 -3.28 2.27 10.48
C ILE A 82 -4.82 2.29 10.34
N LEU A 83 -5.46 1.13 10.48
CA LEU A 83 -6.90 1.02 10.40
C LEU A 83 -7.55 1.76 11.57
N SER A 84 -8.33 2.79 11.25
CA SER A 84 -9.25 3.42 12.18
C SER A 84 -10.60 2.69 12.08
N THR A 85 -10.97 2.01 13.15
CA THR A 85 -12.25 1.32 13.26
C THR A 85 -13.34 2.29 13.70
N LEU A 86 -14.48 2.29 13.00
CA LEU A 86 -15.68 3.04 13.41
C LEU A 86 -16.59 2.18 14.29
N SER A 87 -16.65 0.87 13.99
CA SER A 87 -17.32 -0.13 14.81
C SER A 87 -16.59 -1.47 14.66
N SER A 88 -16.28 -2.12 15.79
CA SER A 88 -15.67 -3.44 15.80
C SER A 88 -16.62 -4.54 15.30
N GLU A 89 -17.93 -4.31 15.35
CA GLU A 89 -18.97 -5.30 15.02
C GLU A 89 -19.24 -5.38 13.51
N ASN A 90 -19.25 -4.23 12.82
CA ASN A 90 -19.62 -4.17 11.40
C ASN A 90 -18.42 -4.18 10.43
N LYS A 91 -17.20 -4.38 10.93
CA LYS A 91 -15.95 -4.29 10.13
C LYS A 91 -15.92 -3.04 9.25
N SER A 92 -16.46 -1.94 9.75
CA SER A 92 -16.45 -0.64 9.07
C SER A 92 -15.28 0.18 9.59
N GLY A 93 -14.49 0.71 8.67
CA GLY A 93 -13.28 1.44 9.02
C GLY A 93 -12.66 2.12 7.81
N PHE A 94 -11.68 2.96 8.09
CA PHE A 94 -10.90 3.64 7.07
C PHE A 94 -9.42 3.66 7.46
N CYS A 95 -8.57 3.79 6.45
CA CYS A 95 -7.14 3.99 6.68
C CYS A 95 -6.93 5.42 7.18
N SER A 96 -6.47 5.58 8.42
CA SER A 96 -6.19 6.90 9.01
C SER A 96 -5.12 7.67 8.22
N GLU A 97 -4.14 6.94 7.67
CA GLU A 97 -3.04 7.49 6.86
C GLU A 97 -3.16 7.09 5.39
N TYR A 98 -4.36 7.24 4.80
CA TYR A 98 -4.66 6.79 3.43
C TYR A 98 -3.67 7.31 2.37
N LYS A 99 -3.17 8.54 2.54
CA LYS A 99 -2.18 9.16 1.64
C LYS A 99 -0.85 8.41 1.62
N TYR A 100 -0.46 7.78 2.73
CA TYR A 100 0.83 7.11 2.89
C TYR A 100 0.70 5.58 2.92
N ARG A 101 -0.46 5.03 2.50
CA ARG A 101 -0.65 3.58 2.37
C ARG A 101 0.36 2.98 1.39
N GLY A 102 0.77 1.74 1.67
CA GLY A 102 1.74 1.00 0.84
C GLY A 102 1.22 0.70 -0.57
N LEU A 103 2.13 0.28 -1.45
CA LEU A 103 1.81 -0.03 -2.86
C LEU A 103 0.76 -1.14 -2.95
N ILE A 104 0.93 -2.21 -2.17
CA ILE A 104 -0.03 -3.32 -2.12
C ILE A 104 -1.46 -2.83 -1.86
N CYS A 105 -1.63 -1.90 -0.91
CA CYS A 105 -2.92 -1.30 -0.57
C CYS A 105 -3.50 -0.40 -1.66
N ARG A 106 -2.69 0.08 -2.60
CA ARG A 106 -3.14 0.90 -3.76
C ARG A 106 -3.54 0.03 -4.94
N LEU A 107 -2.82 -1.06 -5.16
CA LEU A 107 -3.08 -1.99 -6.25
C LEU A 107 -4.41 -2.74 -6.05
N PHE A 108 -4.79 -3.03 -4.80
CA PHE A 108 -6.08 -3.67 -4.52
C PHE A 108 -7.27 -2.86 -5.07
N GLY A 109 -8.02 -3.44 -6.01
CA GLY A 109 -9.27 -2.88 -6.54
C GLY A 109 -9.19 -2.37 -7.98
N TYR A 110 -8.01 -1.99 -8.45
CA TYR A 110 -7.85 -1.29 -9.74
C TYR A 110 -6.62 -1.74 -10.52
N SER A 111 -6.13 -2.95 -10.29
CA SER A 111 -4.94 -3.48 -10.97
C SER A 111 -5.21 -4.82 -11.64
N THR A 112 -4.28 -5.24 -12.49
CA THR A 112 -4.30 -6.55 -13.15
C THR A 112 -3.10 -7.39 -12.76
N VAL A 113 -3.28 -8.70 -12.77
CA VAL A 113 -2.21 -9.68 -12.57
C VAL A 113 -2.02 -10.46 -13.86
N ARG A 114 -0.77 -10.65 -14.28
CA ARG A 114 -0.43 -11.52 -15.42
C ARG A 114 -0.50 -12.98 -14.97
N LYS A 115 -1.31 -13.80 -15.63
CA LYS A 115 -1.28 -15.27 -15.47
C LYS A 115 -0.30 -15.89 -16.48
N LYS A 116 0.06 -17.16 -16.25
CA LYS A 116 1.02 -17.93 -17.06
C LYS A 116 0.67 -17.99 -18.56
N GLU A 117 -0.62 -17.86 -18.90
CA GLU A 117 -1.12 -17.93 -20.29
C GLU A 117 -1.19 -16.57 -20.99
N SER A 118 -0.41 -15.57 -20.57
CA SER A 118 -0.46 -14.18 -21.06
C SER A 118 -1.79 -13.42 -20.85
N VAL A 119 -2.81 -14.08 -20.27
CA VAL A 119 -4.07 -13.45 -19.90
C VAL A 119 -3.91 -12.59 -18.64
N LYS A 120 -4.24 -11.30 -18.74
CA LYS A 120 -4.40 -10.41 -17.60
C LYS A 120 -5.74 -10.70 -16.90
N SER A 121 -5.71 -10.83 -15.58
CA SER A 121 -6.93 -10.93 -14.76
C SER A 121 -7.07 -9.74 -13.82
N LEU A 122 -8.29 -9.23 -13.68
CA LEU A 122 -8.58 -8.10 -12.80
C LEU A 122 -8.42 -8.48 -11.32
N LEU A 123 -7.70 -7.67 -10.55
CA LEU A 123 -7.51 -7.81 -9.11
C LEU A 123 -8.43 -6.85 -8.37
N VAL A 124 -9.59 -7.37 -7.96
CA VAL A 124 -10.60 -6.65 -7.18
C VAL A 124 -10.82 -7.31 -5.81
N CYS A 125 -11.23 -6.52 -4.83
CA CYS A 125 -11.61 -7.07 -3.53
C CYS A 125 -12.92 -7.85 -3.63
N GLN A 126 -13.15 -8.76 -2.69
CA GLN A 126 -14.36 -9.59 -2.65
C GLN A 126 -15.64 -8.76 -2.65
N GLN A 127 -15.67 -7.65 -1.92
CA GLN A 127 -16.84 -6.77 -1.83
C GLN A 127 -17.20 -6.13 -3.17
N ILE A 128 -16.21 -5.68 -3.95
CA ILE A 128 -16.43 -5.19 -5.32
C ILE A 128 -16.85 -6.34 -6.24
N LYS A 129 -16.29 -7.54 -6.04
CA LYS A 129 -16.64 -8.75 -6.80
C LYS A 129 -18.11 -9.15 -6.64
N GLU A 130 -18.64 -9.02 -5.42
CA GLU A 130 -20.02 -9.32 -5.10
C GLU A 130 -20.96 -8.20 -5.59
N ALA A 131 -20.61 -6.93 -5.35
CA ALA A 131 -21.45 -5.79 -5.71
C ALA A 131 -21.53 -5.53 -7.22
N TYR A 132 -20.45 -5.78 -7.97
CA TYR A 132 -20.34 -5.47 -9.41
C TYR A 132 -20.00 -6.71 -10.24
N SER A 133 -20.58 -7.86 -9.89
CA SER A 133 -20.25 -9.16 -10.49
C SER A 133 -20.38 -9.19 -12.01
N THR A 134 -21.47 -8.63 -12.57
CA THR A 134 -21.72 -8.53 -14.01
C THR A 134 -20.65 -7.70 -14.71
N ARG A 135 -20.37 -6.50 -14.18
CA ARG A 135 -19.38 -5.58 -14.76
C ARG A 135 -17.97 -6.16 -14.73
N ILE A 136 -17.62 -6.91 -13.68
CA ILE A 136 -16.33 -7.59 -13.59
C ILE A 136 -16.20 -8.72 -14.61
N MET A 137 -17.28 -9.44 -14.91
CA MET A 137 -17.27 -10.45 -15.97
C MET A 137 -17.02 -9.80 -17.34
N GLU A 138 -17.68 -8.68 -17.63
CA GLU A 138 -17.47 -7.89 -18.86
C GLU A 138 -16.01 -7.44 -18.99
N ILE A 139 -15.44 -6.81 -17.96
CA ILE A 139 -14.06 -6.32 -17.97
C ILE A 139 -13.05 -7.46 -18.10
N ASN A 140 -13.32 -8.63 -17.51
CA ASN A 140 -12.43 -9.78 -17.68
C ASN A 140 -12.44 -10.31 -19.12
N GLY A 141 -13.54 -10.14 -19.86
CA GLY A 141 -13.64 -10.46 -21.29
C GLY A 141 -13.02 -9.40 -22.21
N ASP A 142 -12.91 -8.15 -21.76
CA ASP A 142 -12.41 -7.03 -22.54
C ASP A 142 -10.89 -6.80 -22.35
N GLU A 143 -10.10 -7.15 -23.37
CA GLU A 143 -8.64 -6.95 -23.32
C GLU A 143 -8.22 -5.49 -23.42
N GLU A 144 -8.97 -4.64 -24.12
CA GLU A 144 -8.65 -3.22 -24.26
C GLU A 144 -8.74 -2.53 -22.90
N VAL A 145 -9.84 -2.76 -22.16
CA VAL A 145 -10.00 -2.23 -20.81
C VAL A 145 -8.92 -2.74 -19.87
N LYS A 146 -8.58 -4.04 -19.91
CA LYS A 146 -7.49 -4.61 -19.10
C LYS A 146 -6.12 -4.03 -19.44
N ASN A 147 -5.90 -3.58 -20.67
CA ASN A 147 -4.66 -2.93 -21.07
C ASN A 147 -4.52 -1.50 -20.56
N THR A 148 -5.64 -0.84 -20.22
CA THR A 148 -5.62 0.48 -19.57
C THR A 148 -5.31 0.43 -18.07
N LEU A 149 -5.33 -0.77 -17.47
CA LEU A 149 -5.15 -0.95 -16.04
C LEU A 149 -3.69 -1.22 -15.65
N PRO A 150 -3.24 -0.71 -14.49
CA PRO A 150 -1.90 -0.96 -13.99
C PRO A 150 -1.69 -2.45 -13.72
N VAL A 151 -0.52 -2.96 -14.13
CA VAL A 151 -0.13 -4.34 -13.87
C VAL A 151 0.65 -4.42 -12.56
N CYS A 152 0.21 -5.25 -11.62
CA CYS A 152 0.83 -5.38 -10.30
C CYS A 152 2.34 -5.63 -10.36
N SER A 153 2.77 -6.58 -11.20
CA SER A 153 4.18 -6.98 -11.33
C SER A 153 5.07 -5.79 -11.69
N ASP A 154 4.60 -4.93 -12.58
CA ASP A 154 5.38 -3.83 -13.14
C ASP A 154 5.70 -2.81 -12.04
N TYR A 155 4.73 -2.53 -11.16
CA TYR A 155 4.93 -1.66 -10.00
C TYR A 155 5.84 -2.27 -8.93
N PHE A 156 5.79 -3.59 -8.70
CA PHE A 156 6.75 -4.24 -7.81
C PHE A 156 8.17 -4.22 -8.38
N TYR A 157 8.35 -4.39 -9.70
CA TYR A 157 9.66 -4.23 -10.34
C TYR A 157 10.20 -2.80 -10.21
N ARG A 158 9.35 -1.78 -10.30
CA ARG A 158 9.74 -0.38 -10.06
C ARG A 158 10.24 -0.17 -8.63
N LEU A 159 9.65 -0.83 -7.63
CA LEU A 159 10.15 -0.79 -6.25
C LEU A 159 11.49 -1.52 -6.09
N LEU A 160 11.64 -2.69 -6.71
CA LEU A 160 12.91 -3.44 -6.71
C LEU A 160 14.06 -2.61 -7.31
N ALA A 161 13.78 -1.78 -8.32
CA ALA A 161 14.77 -0.88 -8.90
C ALA A 161 15.20 0.27 -7.97
N ILE A 162 14.39 0.64 -6.97
CA ILE A 162 14.74 1.67 -5.98
C ILE A 162 15.66 1.08 -4.90
N ASP A 163 15.26 -0.05 -4.32
CA ASP A 163 16.05 -0.78 -3.33
C ASP A 163 15.68 -2.26 -3.33
N TYR A 164 16.54 -3.09 -3.90
CA TYR A 164 16.31 -4.53 -4.02
C TYR A 164 16.11 -5.21 -2.66
N LYS A 165 16.90 -4.85 -1.64
CA LYS A 165 16.85 -5.52 -0.34
C LYS A 165 15.54 -5.22 0.38
N LEU A 166 15.17 -3.94 0.45
CA LEU A 166 13.95 -3.52 1.15
C LEU A 166 12.66 -3.86 0.41
N ALA A 167 12.73 -4.11 -0.91
CA ALA A 167 11.58 -4.46 -1.74
C ALA A 167 11.35 -5.98 -1.89
N THR A 168 12.41 -6.79 -1.81
CA THR A 168 12.33 -8.26 -1.95
C THR A 168 11.69 -8.91 -0.73
N ASP A 169 12.14 -8.55 0.47
CA ASP A 169 11.68 -9.19 1.70
C ASP A 169 10.22 -8.80 1.99
N LYS A 170 9.36 -9.81 2.08
CA LYS A 170 7.94 -9.64 2.42
C LYS A 170 7.71 -10.07 3.87
N PHE A 171 6.97 -9.24 4.59
CA PHE A 171 6.55 -9.52 5.96
C PHE A 171 5.08 -9.15 6.13
N PRO A 172 4.41 -9.66 7.19
CA PRO A 172 3.11 -9.14 7.59
C PRO A 172 3.11 -7.60 7.66
N ILE A 173 2.01 -6.98 7.28
CA ILE A 173 1.90 -5.52 7.10
C ILE A 173 2.45 -4.72 8.29
N ASN A 174 2.11 -5.12 9.51
CA ASN A 174 2.56 -4.45 10.74
C ASN A 174 4.06 -4.61 10.97
N THR A 175 4.62 -5.80 10.69
CA THR A 175 6.06 -6.05 10.72
C THR A 175 6.80 -5.20 9.69
N SER A 176 6.23 -5.02 8.50
CA SER A 176 6.80 -4.16 7.45
C SER A 176 6.81 -2.69 7.87
N ILE A 177 5.73 -2.20 8.49
CA ILE A 177 5.62 -0.85 9.04
C ILE A 177 6.64 -0.64 10.17
N GLN A 178 6.72 -1.59 11.10
CA GLN A 178 7.67 -1.55 12.22
C GLN A 178 9.12 -1.47 11.73
N LYS A 179 9.50 -2.31 10.76
CA LYS A 179 10.84 -2.27 10.14
C LYS A 179 11.09 -0.95 9.41
N ALA A 180 10.09 -0.40 8.72
CA ALA A 180 10.23 0.89 8.04
C ALA A 180 10.42 2.04 9.04
N LEU A 181 9.70 2.02 10.17
CA LEU A 181 9.88 2.97 11.28
C LEU A 181 11.28 2.89 11.86
N ALA A 182 11.77 1.67 12.13
CA ALA A 182 13.15 1.46 12.56
C ALA A 182 14.12 2.10 11.55
N GLU A 183 14.06 1.73 10.27
CA GLU A 183 14.96 2.28 9.24
C GLU A 183 15.03 3.83 9.25
N VAL A 184 13.87 4.49 9.39
CA VAL A 184 13.81 5.95 9.48
C VAL A 184 14.42 6.48 10.77
N LEU A 185 14.05 5.93 11.93
CA LEU A 185 14.57 6.34 13.24
C LEU A 185 16.08 6.17 13.31
N TRP A 186 16.59 4.98 12.95
CA TRP A 186 18.01 4.68 12.87
C TRP A 186 18.73 5.64 11.92
N TYR A 187 18.14 5.93 10.75
CA TYR A 187 18.77 6.86 9.80
C TYR A 187 19.00 8.26 10.38
N PHE A 188 18.04 8.80 11.13
CA PHE A 188 18.11 10.16 11.69
C PHE A 188 18.80 10.25 13.06
N GLN A 189 18.77 9.19 13.88
CA GLN A 189 19.49 9.16 15.15
C GLN A 189 21.01 9.31 14.93
N TYR A 190 21.56 8.63 13.92
CA TYR A 190 22.99 8.67 13.59
C TYR A 190 23.40 9.83 12.66
N ARG A 191 22.43 10.58 12.12
CA ARG A 191 22.68 11.71 11.19
C ARG A 191 22.06 13.03 11.65
N SER A 192 21.62 13.12 12.90
CA SER A 192 21.10 14.37 13.43
C SER A 192 22.17 15.47 13.25
N PRO A 193 21.78 16.67 12.77
CA PRO A 193 22.69 17.80 12.77
C PRO A 193 23.11 18.07 14.23
N LYS A 194 24.35 18.52 14.44
CA LYS A 194 24.71 19.16 15.71
C LYS A 194 23.56 20.13 16.05
N LYS A 195 22.88 19.93 17.18
CA LYS A 195 22.07 20.99 17.77
C LYS A 195 23.00 22.20 17.85
N SER A 196 22.75 23.23 17.06
CA SER A 196 23.37 24.52 17.28
C SER A 196 22.96 24.94 18.68
N ALA A 197 23.94 24.89 19.59
CA ALA A 197 23.87 25.50 20.91
C ALA A 197 23.67 27.02 20.77
#